data_AF-A0A1G9Y5W1-F1
#
_entry.id   AF-A0A1G9Y5W1-F1
#
_cell.length_a   1.000
_cell.length_b   1.000
_cell.length_c   1.000
_cell.angle_alpha   90.00
_cell.angle_beta   90.00
_cell.angle_gamma   90.00
#
_symmetry.space_group_name_H-M   'P 1'
#
loop_
_entity.id
_entity.type
_entity.pdbx_description
1 polymer ?
#
loop_
_entity_poly.entity_id
_entity_poly.type
_entity_poly.pdbx_seq_one_letter_code
_entity_poly.pdbx_strand_id
1 'polypeptide(L)'
;MPTPGKDPAPAPQPPKTIGPRERMVFSAAQLIRRGGVGATGMREVAAHANAPRGSLQHYFPGGKEQLVNEAVAWGGRYAGRRVARFVGAMEHPTPSGLLAAMVKQWTDEYEVLGQGAGCPVAAATVDCADSVESTRAAAAAAFGTWSAPVAAALTEMGVPAADADSLATLMISAIEGAIIMSRAARDPGPLHTVARELGPLLDSRVVSEGV
;
A
#
# COMPACT_ATOMS: atom_id res chain seq x y z
N MET A 1 25.84 -19.81 -6.06
CA MET A 1 25.17 -20.22 -4.80
C MET A 1 24.46 -18.99 -4.25
N PRO A 2 23.15 -19.03 -3.93
CA PRO A 2 22.51 -17.90 -3.29
C PRO A 2 23.16 -17.71 -1.91
N THR A 3 23.60 -16.49 -1.62
CA THR A 3 24.10 -16.10 -0.31
C THR A 3 23.08 -16.48 0.76
N PRO A 4 23.50 -16.95 1.96
CA PRO A 4 22.59 -17.21 3.07
C PRO A 4 21.74 -15.96 3.28
N GLY A 5 20.43 -16.10 3.08
CA GLY A 5 19.49 -14.98 3.14
C GLY A 5 19.59 -14.36 4.52
N LYS A 6 20.04 -13.10 4.58
CA LYS A 6 19.92 -12.27 5.78
C LYS A 6 18.46 -12.35 6.24
N ASP A 7 18.24 -12.60 7.52
CA ASP A 7 16.88 -12.61 8.07
C ASP A 7 16.15 -11.33 7.65
N PRO A 8 14.85 -11.42 7.34
CA PRO A 8 14.05 -10.28 6.94
C PRO A 8 14.23 -9.15 7.96
N ALA A 9 14.65 -7.97 7.50
CA ALA A 9 14.76 -6.81 8.37
C ALA A 9 13.43 -6.60 9.13
N PRO A 10 13.44 -6.27 10.43
CA PRO A 10 12.22 -6.21 11.23
C PRO A 10 11.22 -5.19 10.69
N ALA A 11 9.94 -5.34 11.05
CA ALA A 11 8.92 -4.38 10.66
C ALA A 11 9.25 -3.00 11.26
N PRO A 12 9.03 -1.91 10.50
CA PRO A 12 9.33 -0.58 11.00
C PRO A 12 8.45 -0.34 12.22
N GLN A 13 9.05 0.24 13.27
CA GLN A 13 8.36 0.50 14.53
C GLN A 13 7.40 1.69 14.39
N PRO A 14 6.24 1.68 15.06
CA PRO A 14 5.34 2.82 15.04
C PRO A 14 5.99 4.06 15.69
N PRO A 15 5.68 5.28 15.22
CA PRO A 15 6.09 6.51 15.88
C PRO A 15 5.65 6.54 17.34
N LYS A 16 6.49 7.04 18.25
CA LYS A 16 6.12 7.21 19.67
C LYS A 16 5.15 8.37 19.91
N THR A 17 5.00 9.26 18.92
CA THR A 17 4.16 10.46 18.98
C THR A 17 2.67 10.18 18.86
N ILE A 18 2.28 8.99 18.38
CA ILE A 18 0.87 8.59 18.19
C ILE A 18 0.39 7.70 19.33
N GLY A 19 -0.92 7.68 19.56
CA GLY A 19 -1.53 6.98 20.69
C GLY A 19 -1.37 5.45 20.62
N PRO A 20 -1.47 4.70 21.74
CA PRO A 20 -1.30 3.25 21.75
C PRO A 20 -2.22 2.51 20.76
N ARG A 21 -3.46 2.99 20.61
CA ARG A 21 -4.42 2.46 19.63
C ARG A 21 -3.90 2.57 18.19
N GLU A 22 -3.42 3.76 17.82
CA GLU A 22 -2.91 4.03 16.48
C GLU A 22 -1.62 3.26 16.20
N ARG A 23 -0.74 3.11 17.20
CA ARG A 23 0.45 2.27 17.10
C ARG A 23 0.10 0.80 16.82
N MET A 24 -0.97 0.28 17.41
CA MET A 24 -1.44 -1.08 17.13
C MET A 24 -2.02 -1.22 15.72
N VAL A 25 -2.80 -0.25 15.26
CA VAL A 25 -3.31 -0.25 13.87
C VAL A 25 -2.15 -0.20 12.86
N PHE A 26 -1.17 0.68 13.08
CA PHE A 26 0.05 0.74 12.27
C PHE A 26 0.79 -0.60 12.29
N SER A 27 1.01 -1.16 13.49
CA SER A 27 1.74 -2.43 13.65
C SER A 27 1.03 -3.58 12.96
N ALA A 28 -0.30 -3.67 13.07
CA ALA A 28 -1.09 -4.65 12.34
C ALA A 28 -0.92 -4.49 10.83
N ALA A 29 -0.98 -3.27 10.29
CA ALA A 29 -0.75 -3.05 8.85
C ALA A 29 0.66 -3.51 8.42
N GLN A 30 1.69 -3.23 9.22
CA GLN A 30 3.06 -3.64 8.92
C GLN A 30 3.29 -5.16 9.00
N LEU A 31 2.59 -5.86 9.89
CA LEU A 31 2.68 -7.31 10.01
C LEU A 31 1.86 -8.01 8.91
N ILE A 32 0.61 -7.57 8.68
CA ILE A 32 -0.28 -8.11 7.64
C ILE A 32 0.37 -8.01 6.27
N ARG A 33 0.95 -6.84 5.94
CA ARG A 33 1.59 -6.66 4.63
C ARG A 33 2.80 -7.57 4.39
N ARG A 34 3.35 -8.19 5.44
CA ARG A 34 4.51 -9.10 5.35
C ARG A 34 4.08 -10.56 5.34
N GLY A 35 3.27 -10.97 6.31
CA GLY A 35 2.90 -12.37 6.56
C GLY A 35 1.44 -12.72 6.31
N GLY A 36 0.60 -11.77 5.91
CA GLY A 36 -0.84 -11.98 5.80
C GLY A 36 -1.58 -11.82 7.13
N VAL A 37 -2.90 -11.83 7.04
CA VAL A 37 -3.82 -11.79 8.19
C VAL A 37 -3.69 -13.07 9.00
N GLY A 38 -3.54 -14.23 8.35
CA GLY A 38 -3.39 -15.53 9.02
C GLY A 38 -2.23 -15.55 10.00
N ALA A 39 -1.04 -15.12 9.56
CA ALA A 39 0.18 -15.11 10.38
C ALA A 39 0.20 -14.00 11.45
N THR A 40 -0.62 -12.95 11.32
CA THR A 40 -0.60 -11.81 12.23
C THR A 40 -1.40 -12.09 13.51
N GLY A 41 -0.71 -12.25 14.64
CA GLY A 41 -1.35 -12.49 15.94
C GLY A 41 -1.63 -11.20 16.73
N MET A 42 -2.75 -11.12 17.46
CA MET A 42 -3.07 -9.96 18.31
C MET A 42 -1.96 -9.64 19.35
N ARG A 43 -1.36 -10.67 19.94
CA ARG A 43 -0.26 -10.52 20.91
C ARG A 43 1.02 -9.99 20.27
N GLU A 44 1.30 -10.42 19.04
CA GLU A 44 2.44 -9.95 18.26
C GLU A 44 2.26 -8.49 17.89
N VAL A 45 1.05 -8.09 17.47
CA VAL A 45 0.72 -6.68 17.20
C VAL A 45 0.95 -5.82 18.44
N ALA A 46 0.48 -6.21 19.62
CA ALA A 46 0.69 -5.44 20.84
C ALA A 46 2.18 -5.32 21.21
N ALA A 47 2.94 -6.41 21.05
CA ALA A 47 4.37 -6.40 21.28
C ALA A 47 5.10 -5.46 20.32
N HIS A 48 4.81 -5.56 19.02
CA HIS A 48 5.35 -4.66 18.00
C HIS A 48 4.94 -3.20 18.22
N ALA A 49 3.72 -2.96 18.71
CA ALA A 49 3.20 -1.62 18.99
C ALA A 49 3.80 -0.97 20.25
N ASN A 50 4.60 -1.71 21.04
CA ASN A 50 5.00 -1.34 22.39
C ASN A 50 3.76 -0.91 23.22
N ALA A 51 2.70 -1.70 23.14
CA ALA A 51 1.44 -1.49 23.85
C ALA A 51 1.28 -2.54 24.97
N PRO A 52 0.71 -2.18 26.14
CA PRO A 52 0.44 -3.15 27.20
C PRO A 52 -0.47 -4.28 26.70
N ARG A 53 -0.15 -5.55 27.00
CA ARG A 53 -0.96 -6.69 26.53
C ARG A 53 -2.44 -6.59 26.90
N GLY A 54 -2.75 -6.02 28.08
CA GLY A 54 -4.11 -5.83 28.56
C GLY A 54 -4.92 -4.80 27.76
N SER A 55 -4.29 -3.98 26.92
CA SER A 55 -4.99 -2.92 26.20
C SER A 55 -5.70 -3.39 24.93
N LEU A 56 -5.42 -4.61 24.44
CA LEU A 56 -6.02 -5.13 23.20
C LEU A 56 -7.54 -5.22 23.27
N GLN A 57 -8.09 -5.80 24.35
CA GLN A 57 -9.55 -5.92 24.54
C GLN A 57 -10.21 -4.55 24.75
N HIS A 58 -9.50 -3.62 25.39
CA HIS A 58 -9.98 -2.26 25.60
C HIS A 58 -10.09 -1.47 24.28
N TYR A 59 -9.07 -1.57 23.42
CA TYR A 59 -9.02 -0.79 22.18
C TYR A 59 -9.73 -1.45 20.99
N PHE A 60 -9.80 -2.78 20.98
CA PHE A 60 -10.41 -3.58 19.92
C PHE A 60 -11.38 -4.62 20.52
N PRO A 61 -12.53 -4.19 21.06
CA PRO A 61 -13.54 -5.10 21.61
C PRO A 61 -14.12 -6.06 20.55
N GLY A 62 -14.10 -5.67 19.27
CA GLY A 62 -14.43 -6.53 18.12
C GLY A 62 -13.29 -7.48 17.71
N GLY A 63 -12.23 -7.57 18.51
CA GLY A 63 -11.15 -8.54 18.35
C GLY A 63 -10.27 -8.33 17.12
N LYS A 64 -9.73 -9.45 16.61
CA LYS A 64 -8.77 -9.45 15.50
C LYS A 64 -9.38 -8.89 14.21
N GLU A 65 -10.64 -9.22 13.94
CA GLU A 65 -11.35 -8.74 12.75
C GLU A 65 -11.43 -7.22 12.72
N GLN A 66 -11.85 -6.60 13.84
CA GLN A 66 -11.87 -5.14 13.95
C GLN A 66 -10.49 -4.53 13.68
N LEU A 67 -9.43 -5.07 14.31
CA LEU A 67 -8.08 -4.58 14.12
C LEU A 67 -7.61 -4.71 12.65
N VAL A 68 -7.91 -5.83 11.99
CA VAL A 68 -7.58 -6.06 10.58
C VAL A 68 -8.29 -5.04 9.70
N ASN A 69 -9.59 -4.84 9.90
CA ASN A 69 -10.38 -3.87 9.12
C ASN A 69 -9.85 -2.44 9.29
N GLU A 70 -9.46 -2.07 10.51
CA GLU A 70 -8.85 -0.77 10.78
C GLU A 70 -7.44 -0.62 10.19
N ALA A 71 -6.64 -1.68 10.18
CA ALA A 71 -5.32 -1.71 9.56
C ALA A 71 -5.41 -1.58 8.04
N VAL A 72 -6.37 -2.27 7.41
CA VAL A 72 -6.67 -2.17 5.98
C VAL A 72 -7.12 -0.75 5.62
N ALA A 73 -8.07 -0.19 6.38
CA ALA A 73 -8.53 1.17 6.19
C ALA A 73 -7.40 2.20 6.40
N TRP A 74 -6.52 1.96 7.38
CA TRP A 74 -5.32 2.78 7.58
C TRP A 74 -4.38 2.71 6.37
N GLY A 75 -4.17 1.52 5.80
CA GLY A 75 -3.36 1.31 4.61
C GLY A 75 -3.88 2.08 3.40
N GLY A 76 -5.19 2.02 3.12
CA GLY A 76 -5.82 2.81 2.05
C GLY A 76 -5.64 4.31 2.25
N ARG A 77 -5.90 4.83 3.46
CA ARG A 77 -5.68 6.25 3.78
C ARG A 77 -4.22 6.66 3.69
N TYR A 78 -3.30 5.79 4.09
CA TYR A 78 -1.86 6.03 3.99
C TYR A 78 -1.44 6.16 2.53
N ALA A 79 -1.85 5.22 1.69
CA ALA A 79 -1.56 5.22 0.25
C ALA A 79 -2.17 6.45 -0.43
N GLY A 80 -3.43 6.79 -0.14
CA GLY A 80 -4.07 8.00 -0.67
C GLY A 80 -3.35 9.30 -0.30
N ARG A 81 -2.94 9.47 0.97
CA ARG A 81 -2.16 10.66 1.39
C ARG A 81 -0.79 10.76 0.72
N ARG A 82 -0.18 9.63 0.35
CA ARG A 82 1.12 9.63 -0.33
C ARG A 82 1.04 10.20 -1.74
N VAL A 83 -0.10 10.03 -2.43
CA VAL A 83 -0.33 10.60 -3.77
C VAL A 83 -0.11 12.12 -3.76
N ALA A 84 -0.77 12.85 -2.86
CA ALA A 84 -0.61 14.30 -2.75
C ALA A 84 0.85 14.71 -2.47
N ARG A 85 1.57 13.93 -1.65
CA ARG A 85 3.00 14.17 -1.38
C ARG A 85 3.87 13.94 -2.61
N PHE A 86 3.55 12.94 -3.44
CA PHE A 86 4.28 12.69 -4.69
C PHE A 86 4.07 13.83 -5.67
N VAL A 87 2.82 14.22 -5.88
CA VAL A 87 2.45 15.34 -6.76
C VAL A 87 3.15 16.63 -6.31
N GLY A 88 3.05 16.98 -5.03
CA GLY A 88 3.66 18.20 -4.50
C GLY A 88 5.20 18.20 -4.45
N ALA A 89 5.85 17.06 -4.74
CA ALA A 89 7.32 16.97 -4.84
C ALA A 89 7.82 17.08 -6.29
N MET A 90 6.93 17.14 -7.28
CA MET A 90 7.28 17.27 -8.70
C MET A 90 7.15 18.74 -9.15
N GLU A 91 8.16 19.24 -9.86
CA GLU A 91 8.10 20.58 -10.48
C GLU A 91 7.11 20.61 -11.65
N HIS A 92 7.13 19.55 -12.46
CA HIS A 92 6.20 19.32 -13.56
C HIS A 92 5.56 17.94 -13.42
N PRO A 93 4.42 17.84 -12.71
CA PRO A 93 3.73 16.57 -12.52
C PRO A 93 3.26 15.96 -13.85
N THR A 94 3.58 14.69 -14.10
CA THR A 94 3.06 13.91 -15.23
C THR A 94 2.47 12.59 -14.73
N PRO A 95 1.53 11.96 -15.48
CA PRO A 95 1.01 10.65 -15.14
C PRO A 95 2.10 9.58 -14.94
N SER A 96 3.09 9.54 -15.84
CA SER A 96 4.25 8.65 -15.71
C SER A 96 5.14 8.99 -14.49
N GLY A 97 5.32 10.27 -14.18
CA GLY A 97 6.05 10.75 -13.01
C GLY A 97 5.38 10.33 -11.71
N LEU A 98 4.05 10.41 -11.63
CA LEU A 98 3.29 9.92 -10.50
C LEU A 98 3.43 8.40 -10.34
N LEU A 99 3.30 7.63 -11.43
CA LEU A 99 3.52 6.18 -11.42
C LEU A 99 4.93 5.85 -10.91
N ALA A 100 5.95 6.54 -11.45
CA ALA A 100 7.34 6.34 -11.06
C ALA A 100 7.56 6.65 -9.57
N ALA A 101 6.97 7.72 -9.03
CA ALA A 101 7.05 8.06 -7.62
C ALA A 101 6.37 7.02 -6.72
N MET A 102 5.22 6.49 -7.14
CA MET A 102 4.53 5.40 -6.44
C MET A 102 5.36 4.11 -6.44
N VAL A 103 5.93 3.74 -7.59
CA VAL A 103 6.84 2.58 -7.73
C VAL A 103 8.09 2.75 -6.87
N LYS A 104 8.69 3.94 -6.89
CA LYS A 104 9.92 4.25 -6.15
C LYS A 104 9.80 3.98 -4.66
N GLN A 105 8.63 4.24 -4.07
CA GLN A 105 8.39 3.92 -2.65
C GLN A 105 8.67 2.44 -2.34
N TRP A 106 8.28 1.53 -3.23
CA TRP A 106 8.48 0.10 -3.03
C TRP A 106 9.91 -0.33 -3.33
N THR A 107 10.52 0.22 -4.38
CA THR A 107 11.90 -0.11 -4.74
C THR A 107 12.89 0.39 -3.67
N ASP A 108 12.68 1.58 -3.12
CA ASP A 108 13.46 2.10 -1.99
C ASP A 108 13.35 1.18 -0.76
N GLU A 109 12.16 0.62 -0.50
CA GLU A 109 11.98 -0.37 0.59
C GLU A 109 12.79 -1.66 0.33
N TYR A 110 12.85 -2.15 -0.91
CA TYR A 110 13.68 -3.30 -1.28
C TYR A 110 15.17 -3.03 -1.03
N GLU A 111 15.66 -1.84 -1.39
CA GLU A 111 17.07 -1.46 -1.20
C GLU A 111 17.45 -1.39 0.28
N VAL A 112 16.59 -0.78 1.11
CA VAL A 112 16.87 -0.60 2.54
C VAL A 112 16.73 -1.91 3.32
N LEU A 113 15.72 -2.72 3.01
CA LEU A 113 15.37 -3.91 3.80
C LEU A 113 15.92 -5.21 3.22
N GLY A 114 16.47 -5.20 2.01
CA GLY A 114 16.92 -6.38 1.26
C GLY A 114 15.78 -7.27 0.76
N GLN A 115 14.53 -6.86 0.97
CA GLN A 115 13.32 -7.54 0.55
C GLN A 115 12.14 -6.57 0.57
N GLY A 116 11.17 -6.80 -0.31
CA GLY A 116 9.93 -6.05 -0.31
C GLY A 116 8.99 -6.53 0.77
N ALA A 117 8.27 -5.59 1.36
CA ALA A 117 7.00 -5.90 1.98
C ALA A 117 5.88 -5.90 0.92
N GLY A 118 4.71 -6.41 1.26
CA GLY A 118 3.53 -6.42 0.38
C GLY A 118 2.61 -5.24 0.67
N CYS A 119 1.39 -5.27 0.14
CA CYS A 119 0.32 -4.36 0.51
C CYS A 119 -0.56 -4.98 1.60
N PRO A 120 -0.87 -4.28 2.71
CA PRO A 120 -1.76 -4.82 3.74
C PRO A 120 -3.20 -4.98 3.23
N VAL A 121 -3.64 -4.12 2.30
CA VAL A 121 -4.98 -4.21 1.69
C VAL A 121 -5.07 -5.47 0.83
N ALA A 122 -4.13 -5.66 -0.09
CA ALA A 122 -4.09 -6.86 -0.94
C ALA A 122 -3.96 -8.16 -0.13
N ALA A 123 -3.08 -8.17 0.89
CA ALA A 123 -2.91 -9.34 1.74
C ALA A 123 -4.19 -9.70 2.51
N ALA A 124 -4.90 -8.71 3.05
CA ALA A 124 -6.18 -8.96 3.71
C ALA A 124 -7.29 -9.39 2.74
N THR A 125 -7.30 -8.86 1.51
CA THR A 125 -8.22 -9.32 0.46
C THR A 125 -7.99 -10.81 0.17
N VAL A 126 -6.75 -11.21 -0.10
CA VAL A 126 -6.42 -12.60 -0.45
C VAL A 126 -6.74 -13.56 0.70
N ASP A 127 -6.44 -13.18 1.94
CA ASP A 127 -6.63 -14.06 3.09
C ASP A 127 -8.09 -14.16 3.57
N CYS A 128 -8.92 -13.14 3.32
CA CYS A 128 -10.19 -12.99 4.03
C CYS A 128 -11.41 -12.63 3.18
N ALA A 129 -11.26 -12.25 1.90
CA ALA A 129 -12.38 -11.73 1.11
C ALA A 129 -13.56 -12.69 0.99
N ASP A 130 -13.30 -14.00 0.91
CA ASP A 130 -14.34 -15.02 0.76
C ASP A 130 -14.92 -15.51 2.10
N SER A 131 -14.23 -15.26 3.21
CA SER A 131 -14.58 -15.80 4.53
C SER A 131 -15.03 -14.75 5.55
N VAL A 132 -14.71 -13.47 5.33
CA VAL A 132 -15.00 -12.37 6.27
C VAL A 132 -15.51 -11.15 5.50
N GLU A 133 -16.84 -11.03 5.41
CA GLU A 133 -17.50 -9.97 4.63
C GLU A 133 -17.10 -8.55 5.07
N SER A 134 -16.89 -8.33 6.37
CA SER A 134 -16.47 -7.02 6.89
C SER A 134 -15.07 -6.64 6.40
N THR A 135 -14.15 -7.60 6.29
CA THR A 135 -12.80 -7.40 5.76
C THR A 135 -12.82 -7.20 4.25
N ARG A 136 -13.63 -7.96 3.52
CA ARG A 136 -13.87 -7.74 2.08
C ARG A 136 -14.35 -6.31 1.81
N ALA A 137 -15.35 -5.85 2.56
CA ALA A 137 -15.88 -4.49 2.45
C ALA A 137 -14.84 -3.43 2.82
N ALA A 138 -14.09 -3.63 3.91
CA ALA A 138 -13.00 -2.73 4.31
C ALA A 138 -11.89 -2.64 3.23
N ALA A 139 -11.54 -3.75 2.59
CA ALA A 139 -10.55 -3.77 1.52
C ALA A 139 -11.04 -3.04 0.27
N ALA A 140 -12.29 -3.26 -0.16
CA ALA A 140 -12.89 -2.53 -1.27
C ALA A 140 -12.90 -1.01 -1.00
N ALA A 141 -13.30 -0.60 0.20
CA ALA A 141 -13.27 0.81 0.60
C ALA A 141 -11.84 1.38 0.66
N ALA A 142 -10.86 0.59 1.10
CA ALA A 142 -9.46 1.01 1.17
C ALA A 142 -8.86 1.21 -0.23
N PHE A 143 -9.14 0.32 -1.19
CA PHE A 143 -8.74 0.53 -2.58
C PHE A 143 -9.41 1.77 -3.18
N GLY A 144 -10.71 1.99 -2.94
CA GLY A 144 -11.39 3.21 -3.38
C GLY A 144 -10.79 4.48 -2.77
N THR A 145 -10.41 4.44 -1.49
CA THR A 145 -9.73 5.55 -0.80
C THR A 145 -8.36 5.86 -1.40
N TRP A 146 -7.70 4.86 -1.98
CA TRP A 146 -6.41 5.04 -2.64
C TRP A 146 -6.56 5.45 -4.12
N SER A 147 -7.51 4.87 -4.86
CA SER A 147 -7.71 5.17 -6.28
C SER A 147 -8.23 6.59 -6.51
N ALA A 148 -9.12 7.10 -5.66
CA ALA A 148 -9.70 8.44 -5.79
C ALA A 148 -8.65 9.57 -5.92
N PRO A 149 -7.65 9.69 -5.03
CA PRO A 149 -6.62 10.73 -5.19
C PRO A 149 -5.70 10.50 -6.39
N VAL A 150 -5.51 9.25 -6.85
CA VAL A 150 -4.77 8.99 -8.10
C VAL A 150 -5.56 9.52 -9.30
N ALA A 151 -6.85 9.21 -9.38
CA ALA A 151 -7.72 9.69 -10.45
C ALA A 151 -7.79 11.24 -10.46
N ALA A 152 -7.96 11.87 -9.30
CA ALA A 152 -7.93 13.32 -9.18
C ALA A 152 -6.62 13.92 -9.69
N ALA A 153 -5.48 13.37 -9.29
CA ALA A 153 -4.17 13.82 -9.74
C ALA A 153 -3.99 13.64 -11.26
N LEU A 154 -4.49 12.54 -11.85
CA LEU A 154 -4.47 12.34 -13.29
C LEU A 154 -5.27 13.41 -14.03
N THR A 155 -6.46 13.76 -13.54
CA THR A 155 -7.28 14.83 -14.10
C THR A 155 -6.58 16.19 -14.02
N GLU A 156 -5.93 16.50 -12.89
CA GLU A 156 -5.12 17.72 -12.73
C GLU A 156 -3.93 17.77 -13.71
N MET A 157 -3.43 16.61 -14.15
CA MET A 157 -2.36 16.47 -15.15
C MET A 157 -2.87 16.45 -16.60
N GLY A 158 -4.16 16.75 -16.84
CA GLY A 158 -4.74 16.87 -18.19
C GLY A 158 -5.26 15.56 -18.79
N VAL A 159 -5.40 14.50 -17.99
CA VAL A 159 -6.11 13.28 -18.41
C VAL A 159 -7.63 13.53 -18.37
N PRO A 160 -8.41 13.15 -19.40
CA PRO A 160 -9.86 13.28 -19.38
C PRO A 160 -10.49 12.57 -18.17
N ALA A 161 -11.43 13.24 -17.49
CA ALA A 161 -12.10 12.68 -16.32
C ALA A 161 -12.79 11.33 -16.60
N ALA A 162 -13.26 11.11 -17.84
CA ALA A 162 -13.85 9.84 -18.28
C ALA A 162 -12.85 8.66 -18.24
N ASP A 163 -11.54 8.93 -18.37
CA ASP A 163 -10.49 7.92 -18.38
C ASP A 163 -9.81 7.77 -17.01
N ALA A 164 -9.79 8.83 -16.20
CA ALA A 164 -8.99 8.94 -14.97
C ALA A 164 -9.25 7.80 -13.96
N ASP A 165 -10.50 7.44 -13.71
CA ASP A 165 -10.85 6.35 -12.78
C ASP A 165 -10.35 4.99 -13.27
N SER A 166 -10.47 4.73 -14.58
CA SER A 166 -10.01 3.48 -15.19
C SER A 166 -8.48 3.38 -15.18
N LEU A 167 -7.79 4.50 -15.40
CA LEU A 167 -6.33 4.57 -15.37
C LEU A 167 -5.78 4.48 -13.95
N ALA A 168 -6.43 5.09 -12.97
CA ALA A 168 -6.08 4.92 -11.56
C ALA A 168 -6.21 3.44 -11.13
N THR A 169 -7.28 2.78 -11.57
CA THR A 169 -7.48 1.33 -11.35
C THR A 169 -6.38 0.52 -12.02
N LEU A 170 -6.02 0.83 -13.26
CA LEU A 170 -4.95 0.17 -13.99
C LEU A 170 -3.59 0.34 -13.31
N MET A 171 -3.25 1.55 -12.87
CA MET A 171 -2.01 1.84 -12.15
C MET A 171 -1.91 1.03 -10.86
N ILE A 172 -2.95 1.05 -10.03
CA ILE A 172 -2.98 0.30 -8.77
C ILE A 172 -2.88 -1.20 -9.02
N SER A 173 -3.64 -1.71 -9.99
CA SER A 173 -3.63 -3.15 -10.33
C SER A 173 -2.25 -3.61 -10.83
N ALA A 174 -1.60 -2.81 -11.67
CA ALA A 174 -0.25 -3.10 -12.17
C ALA A 174 0.79 -3.08 -11.05
N ILE A 175 0.73 -2.09 -10.14
CA ILE A 175 1.63 -2.00 -8.98
C ILE A 175 1.43 -3.21 -8.05
N GLU A 176 0.19 -3.56 -7.70
CA GLU A 176 -0.08 -4.70 -6.82
C GLU A 176 0.39 -6.03 -7.43
N GLY A 177 0.14 -6.24 -8.72
CA GLY A 177 0.67 -7.40 -9.45
C GLY A 177 2.20 -7.43 -9.44
N ALA A 178 2.85 -6.29 -9.68
CA ALA A 178 4.30 -6.17 -9.63
C ALA A 178 4.87 -6.41 -8.23
N ILE A 179 4.19 -5.99 -7.16
CA ILE A 179 4.59 -6.28 -5.78
C ILE A 179 4.58 -7.80 -5.54
N ILE A 180 3.53 -8.50 -5.98
CA ILE A 180 3.43 -9.96 -5.86
C ILE A 180 4.57 -10.65 -6.61
N MET A 181 4.79 -10.29 -7.88
CA MET A 181 5.87 -10.86 -8.70
C MET A 181 7.25 -10.56 -8.10
N SER A 182 7.46 -9.34 -7.62
CA SER A 182 8.74 -8.93 -7.01
C SER A 182 9.03 -9.73 -5.75
N ARG A 183 8.01 -10.01 -4.93
CA ARG A 183 8.16 -10.85 -3.73
C ARG A 183 8.51 -12.29 -4.08
N ALA A 184 7.88 -12.85 -5.12
CA ALA A 184 8.16 -14.19 -5.60
C ALA A 184 9.58 -14.31 -6.15
N ALA A 185 10.03 -13.32 -6.93
CA ALA A 185 11.36 -13.28 -7.52
C ALA A 185 12.47 -12.81 -6.55
N ARG A 186 12.09 -12.19 -5.42
CA ARG A 186 12.98 -11.42 -4.53
C ARG A 186 13.79 -10.36 -5.29
N ASP A 187 13.11 -9.69 -6.20
CA ASP A 187 13.71 -8.73 -7.13
C ASP A 187 12.70 -7.61 -7.42
N PRO A 188 13.05 -6.31 -7.30
CA PRO A 188 12.16 -5.21 -7.68
C PRO A 188 11.98 -5.03 -9.20
N GLY A 189 12.62 -5.86 -10.04
CA GLY A 189 12.51 -5.82 -11.52
C GLY A 189 11.09 -5.69 -12.09
N PRO A 190 10.06 -6.41 -11.57
CA PRO A 190 8.68 -6.25 -12.02
C PRO A 190 8.12 -4.84 -11.80
N LEU A 191 8.48 -4.18 -10.69
CA LEU A 191 8.06 -2.80 -10.42
C LEU A 191 8.67 -1.81 -11.42
N HIS A 192 9.96 -1.97 -11.75
CA HIS A 192 10.61 -1.18 -12.78
C HIS A 192 9.99 -1.42 -14.17
N THR A 193 9.63 -2.67 -14.47
CA THR A 193 8.94 -3.01 -15.71
C THR A 193 7.60 -2.28 -15.82
N VAL A 194 6.79 -2.28 -14.75
CA VAL A 194 5.52 -1.53 -14.75
C VAL A 194 5.74 -0.04 -15.01
N ALA A 195 6.69 0.59 -14.33
CA ALA A 195 6.98 2.02 -14.55
C ALA A 195 7.39 2.30 -16.01
N ARG A 196 8.26 1.45 -16.58
CA ARG A 196 8.79 1.60 -17.94
C ARG A 196 7.72 1.41 -19.02
N GLU A 197 6.91 0.35 -18.92
CA GLU A 197 5.96 0.00 -19.97
C GLU A 197 4.66 0.81 -19.87
N LEU A 198 4.18 1.09 -18.65
CA LEU A 198 2.91 1.80 -18.46
C LEU A 198 3.09 3.32 -18.54
N GLY A 199 4.27 3.86 -18.20
CA GLY A 199 4.53 5.31 -18.21
C GLY A 199 4.15 6.00 -19.53
N PRO A 200 4.70 5.58 -20.69
CA PRO A 200 4.37 6.20 -21.99
C PRO A 200 2.88 6.11 -22.34
N LEU A 201 2.20 5.02 -21.95
CA LEU A 201 0.76 4.86 -22.17
C LEU A 201 -0.04 5.85 -21.33
N LEU A 202 0.36 6.11 -20.09
CA LEU A 202 -0.30 7.08 -19.23
C LEU A 202 -0.14 8.50 -19.77
N ASP A 203 1.08 8.86 -20.17
CA ASP A 203 1.35 10.20 -20.72
C ASP A 203 0.63 10.44 -22.05
N SER A 204 0.43 9.41 -22.87
CA SER A 204 -0.34 9.53 -24.13
C SER A 204 -1.83 9.80 -23.92
N ARG A 205 -2.32 9.76 -22.67
CA ARG A 205 -3.72 10.08 -22.32
C ARG A 205 -3.92 11.55 -21.95
N VAL A 206 -2.84 12.30 -21.80
CA VAL A 206 -2.91 13.75 -21.56
C VAL A 206 -3.34 14.42 -22.85
N VAL A 207 -4.45 15.17 -22.80
CA VAL A 207 -4.88 15.99 -23.93
C VAL A 207 -4.13 17.30 -23.83
N SER A 208 -3.32 17.63 -24.85
CA SER A 208 -2.74 18.97 -24.94
C SER A 208 -3.89 19.98 -25.03
N GLU A 209 -3.95 20.95 -24.12
CA GLU A 209 -4.83 22.10 -24.30
C GLU A 209 -4.53 22.68 -25.69
N GLY A 210 -5.54 22.67 -26.56
CA GLY A 210 -5.41 23.16 -27.91
C GLY A 210 -4.94 24.62 -27.90
N VAL A 211 -3.92 24.88 -28.73
CA VAL A 211 -3.55 26.24 -29.17
C VAL A 211 -4.74 26.89 -29.87
#